data_AF-A0A3N5SAD8-F1
#
_entry.id   AF-A0A3N5SAD8-F1
#
_cell.length_a   1.000
_cell.length_b   1.000
_cell.length_c   1.000
_cell.angle_alpha   90.00
_cell.angle_beta   90.00
_cell.angle_gamma   90.00
#
_symmetry.space_group_name_H-M   'P 1'
#
loop_
_entity.id
_entity.type
_entity.pdbx_description
1 polymer ?
#
loop_
_entity_poly.entity_id
_entity_poly.type
_entity_poly.pdbx_seq_one_letter_code
_entity_poly.pdbx_strand_id
1 'polypeptide(L)'
;ARLLHKEGYGQRGVKPGQAGLCFPVQAVAQEITRRAQPLAEAAVQDPAGSLLIPTPPDKVRLQRGYWTILEDRYTDQLDVVARQIVLEGSDSALRQVPIGRFGALVTVDRREIEALNGIQRLIGEYCMTPQKKPLSIAVFGPPGSGKSFGVEQVAKSVLGDIAVLGFNISQFRHPDALLDALHQVRDVGLSGKIPLVFWDEFDTSLDGQPLGWLRYFLAPMQDGAFQEGQIIHPIGRSIFVFAGGTSHRMDLFGAEWNEQEQRAIKLPDFISRLKGFLNVLGPNPIEGAGPDPYYVLRRALILRSVFERNVPQILRSQDGKRQVQIDTGVLRAFLLTSKYKHGVRSMESLVSMSTLAGKNAYERSSLPPEEQLNLHVVAPEFLALMQQMELQGDLLENLAVAAHEIFCEGLISEGYQPGEVTDAAEKVHSSLRPFNQLPEDEQEQNRLNVRDIAEKLALSGYIMRPARSNEPPFEFPGKDLEFLAEREHERWVKAKYDAGWSYSTVTDKQSRQHQDLREWSQLPEDEKEKDRRMVRGIPVILARTGYAVEKVG
;
A
#
# COMPACT_ATOMS: atom_id res chain seq x y z
N ALA A 1 -14.65 -33.06 5.62
CA ALA A 1 -14.63 -34.33 4.85
C ALA A 1 -14.46 -35.61 5.70
N ARG A 2 -15.04 -35.73 6.92
CA ARG A 2 -15.09 -37.04 7.63
C ARG A 2 -16.38 -37.28 8.45
N LEU A 3 -17.46 -36.53 8.20
CA LEU A 3 -18.72 -36.71 8.94
C LEU A 3 -19.41 -38.02 8.56
N LEU A 4 -19.61 -38.27 7.25
CA LEU A 4 -20.24 -39.50 6.75
C LEU A 4 -19.46 -40.77 7.10
N HIS A 5 -18.12 -40.71 7.11
CA HIS A 5 -17.28 -41.82 7.55
C HIS A 5 -17.44 -42.11 9.05
N LYS A 6 -17.67 -41.09 9.89
CA LYS A 6 -17.82 -41.26 11.34
C LYS A 6 -19.24 -41.64 11.75
N GLU A 7 -20.23 -41.14 11.02
CA GLU A 7 -21.64 -41.27 11.40
C GLU A 7 -22.36 -42.46 10.74
N GLY A 8 -21.85 -42.96 9.61
CA GLY A 8 -22.49 -44.05 8.88
C GLY A 8 -23.85 -43.67 8.27
N TYR A 9 -24.61 -44.67 7.82
CA TYR A 9 -25.87 -44.51 7.07
C TYR A 9 -27.10 -45.08 7.79
N GLY A 10 -27.16 -45.03 9.13
CA GLY A 10 -28.24 -45.67 9.91
C GLY A 10 -29.04 -44.70 10.78
N GLN A 11 -30.31 -45.04 11.03
CA GLN A 11 -31.13 -44.34 12.04
C GLN A 11 -30.55 -44.56 13.44
N ARG A 12 -30.26 -43.47 14.17
CA ARG A 12 -29.77 -43.54 15.56
C ARG A 12 -30.86 -44.03 16.50
N GLY A 13 -30.47 -44.85 17.47
CA GLY A 13 -31.38 -45.36 18.52
C GLY A 13 -32.08 -46.68 18.19
N VAL A 14 -31.81 -47.26 17.03
CA VAL A 14 -32.41 -48.55 16.60
C VAL A 14 -31.39 -49.69 16.78
N LYS A 15 -31.84 -50.84 17.27
CA LYS A 15 -30.99 -52.01 17.50
C LYS A 15 -30.36 -52.51 16.17
N PRO A 16 -29.11 -53.04 16.20
CA PRO A 16 -28.48 -53.64 15.02
C PRO A 16 -29.40 -54.71 14.41
N GLY A 17 -29.74 -54.57 13.12
CA GLY A 17 -30.65 -55.47 12.40
C GLY A 17 -32.06 -54.91 12.13
N GLN A 18 -32.44 -53.77 12.74
CA GLN A 18 -33.70 -53.07 12.47
C GLN A 18 -33.51 -51.63 11.95
N ALA A 19 -32.27 -51.14 11.91
CA ALA A 19 -31.97 -49.80 11.44
C ALA A 19 -32.11 -49.72 9.92
N GLY A 20 -33.10 -48.97 9.44
CA GLY A 20 -33.20 -48.60 8.03
C GLY A 20 -31.99 -47.75 7.61
N LEU A 21 -31.52 -47.96 6.38
CA LEU A 21 -30.51 -47.09 5.79
C LEU A 21 -31.11 -45.69 5.61
N CYS A 22 -30.59 -44.70 6.32
CA CYS A 22 -30.97 -43.31 6.15
C CYS A 22 -29.73 -42.43 5.99
N PHE A 23 -29.75 -41.53 5.02
CA PHE A 23 -28.70 -40.54 4.87
C PHE A 23 -28.85 -39.46 5.97
N PRO A 24 -27.79 -39.10 6.72
CA PRO A 24 -27.87 -38.15 7.81
C PRO A 24 -27.90 -36.69 7.29
N VAL A 25 -28.95 -36.34 6.54
CA VAL A 25 -29.11 -35.05 5.85
C VAL A 25 -28.93 -33.86 6.80
N GLN A 26 -29.52 -33.93 7.99
CA GLN A 26 -29.52 -32.83 8.96
C GLN A 26 -28.13 -32.56 9.56
N ALA A 27 -27.37 -33.61 9.87
CA ALA A 27 -26.01 -33.49 10.38
C ALA A 27 -25.04 -32.99 9.29
N VAL A 28 -25.21 -33.46 8.05
CA VAL A 28 -24.47 -32.95 6.89
C VAL A 28 -24.80 -31.47 6.65
N ALA A 29 -26.07 -31.08 6.69
CA ALA A 29 -26.49 -29.71 6.53
C ALA A 29 -25.91 -28.80 7.63
N GLN A 30 -25.94 -29.24 8.89
CA GLN A 30 -25.32 -28.53 10.01
C GLN A 30 -23.81 -28.35 9.87
N GLU A 31 -23.09 -29.37 9.39
CA GLU A 31 -21.64 -29.27 9.16
C GLU A 31 -21.31 -28.37 7.96
N ILE A 32 -22.16 -28.33 6.93
CA ILE A 32 -22.05 -27.40 5.81
C ILE A 32 -22.27 -25.96 6.29
N THR A 33 -23.32 -25.69 7.07
CA THR A 33 -23.59 -24.35 7.62
C THR A 33 -22.59 -23.94 8.70
N ARG A 34 -22.03 -24.88 9.46
CA ARG A 34 -20.93 -24.60 10.42
C ARG A 34 -19.66 -24.11 9.73
N ARG A 35 -19.45 -24.49 8.46
CA ARG A 35 -18.35 -24.02 7.60
C ARG A 35 -18.69 -22.82 6.73
N ALA A 36 -19.92 -22.30 6.81
CA ALA A 36 -20.23 -21.00 6.25
C ALA A 36 -19.56 -19.94 7.13
N GLN A 37 -18.23 -19.80 7.00
CA GLN A 37 -17.66 -18.47 7.17
C GLN A 37 -18.47 -17.57 6.24
N PRO A 38 -19.07 -16.48 6.73
CA PRO A 38 -19.69 -15.52 5.83
C PRO A 38 -18.63 -15.16 4.80
N LEU A 39 -18.88 -15.50 3.54
CA LEU A 39 -18.01 -15.08 2.46
C LEU A 39 -17.99 -13.56 2.52
N ALA A 40 -16.82 -12.96 2.28
CA ALA A 40 -16.74 -11.52 2.19
C ALA A 40 -17.65 -11.07 1.05
N GLU A 41 -18.73 -10.36 1.39
CA GLU A 41 -19.63 -9.76 0.42
C GLU A 41 -19.11 -8.37 0.08
N ALA A 42 -19.13 -8.05 -1.21
CA ALA A 42 -18.78 -6.74 -1.72
C ALA A 42 -19.65 -6.45 -2.94
N ALA A 43 -20.15 -5.22 -3.04
CA ALA A 43 -21.05 -4.82 -4.10
C ALA A 43 -20.27 -4.60 -5.40
N VAL A 44 -20.26 -5.60 -6.29
CA VAL A 44 -19.61 -5.48 -7.59
C VAL A 44 -20.54 -4.72 -8.55
N GLN A 45 -20.07 -3.62 -9.15
CA GLN A 45 -20.78 -3.03 -10.29
C GLN A 45 -20.72 -3.98 -11.48
N ASP A 46 -21.87 -4.27 -12.10
CA ASP A 46 -21.97 -5.14 -13.28
C ASP A 46 -21.03 -4.65 -14.41
N PRO A 47 -19.93 -5.38 -14.70
CA PRO A 47 -18.97 -4.97 -15.71
C PRO A 47 -19.52 -5.07 -17.14
N ALA A 48 -20.63 -5.81 -17.35
CA ALA A 48 -21.27 -5.96 -18.67
C ALA A 48 -22.46 -5.00 -18.85
N GLY A 49 -23.12 -4.57 -17.77
CA GLY A 49 -24.25 -3.63 -17.82
C GLY A 49 -23.90 -2.26 -18.42
N SER A 50 -22.65 -1.82 -18.25
CA SER A 50 -22.13 -0.57 -18.85
C SER A 50 -21.81 -0.68 -20.35
N LEU A 51 -21.71 -1.90 -20.89
CA LEU A 51 -21.53 -2.14 -22.34
C LEU A 51 -22.87 -2.23 -23.09
N LEU A 52 -23.98 -2.46 -22.38
CA LEU A 52 -25.30 -2.72 -22.97
C LEU A 52 -26.23 -1.49 -22.98
N ILE A 53 -25.90 -0.42 -22.26
CA ILE A 53 -26.77 0.77 -22.14
C ILE A 53 -25.92 2.04 -22.36
N PRO A 54 -26.26 2.91 -23.34
CA PRO A 54 -25.63 4.22 -23.42
C PRO A 54 -26.03 5.06 -22.21
N THR A 55 -25.06 5.44 -21.38
CA THR A 55 -25.32 6.20 -20.15
C THR A 55 -25.80 7.63 -20.46
N PRO A 56 -26.86 8.15 -19.80
CA PRO A 56 -27.28 9.54 -19.94
C PRO A 56 -26.21 10.52 -19.42
N PRO A 57 -26.18 11.77 -19.95
CA PRO A 57 -25.07 12.72 -19.79
C PRO A 57 -24.83 13.23 -18.35
N ASP A 58 -25.81 13.12 -17.46
CA ASP A 58 -25.78 13.76 -16.13
C ASP A 58 -25.25 12.86 -14.99
N LYS A 59 -24.87 11.62 -15.27
CA LYS A 59 -24.17 10.80 -14.27
C LYS A 59 -22.66 11.04 -14.43
N VAL A 60 -22.05 11.54 -13.35
CA VAL A 60 -20.60 11.60 -13.16
C VAL A 60 -20.00 10.30 -13.70
N ARG A 61 -19.19 10.41 -14.76
CA ARG A 61 -18.33 9.31 -15.17
C ARG A 61 -17.48 8.97 -13.95
N LEU A 62 -17.80 7.89 -13.24
CA LEU A 62 -16.79 7.22 -12.44
C LEU A 62 -15.63 6.98 -13.40
N GLN A 63 -14.48 7.57 -13.04
CA GLN A 63 -13.28 7.60 -13.85
C GLN A 63 -12.94 6.17 -14.31
N ARG A 64 -12.12 6.02 -15.36
CA ARG A 64 -11.65 4.73 -15.89
C ARG A 64 -10.75 3.93 -14.90
N GLY A 65 -11.10 3.88 -13.62
CA GLY A 65 -10.56 3.01 -12.58
C GLY A 65 -11.51 1.83 -12.36
N TYR A 66 -10.95 0.63 -12.28
CA TYR A 66 -11.73 -0.60 -12.13
C TYR A 66 -11.92 -0.86 -10.63
N TRP A 67 -13.18 -0.98 -10.21
CA TRP A 67 -13.58 -1.24 -8.83
C TRP A 67 -12.76 -2.37 -8.16
N THR A 68 -12.22 -2.10 -6.97
CA THR A 68 -11.61 -3.10 -6.08
C THR A 68 -12.27 -3.09 -4.70
N ILE A 69 -12.24 -4.22 -3.99
CA ILE A 69 -12.71 -4.29 -2.58
C ILE A 69 -11.93 -3.32 -1.68
N LEU A 70 -10.70 -2.97 -2.08
CA LEU A 70 -9.88 -1.95 -1.44
C LEU A 70 -10.45 -0.54 -1.64
N GLU A 71 -10.86 -0.20 -2.86
CA GLU A 71 -11.52 1.07 -3.22
C GLU A 71 -12.87 1.27 -2.54
N ASP A 72 -13.58 0.18 -2.23
CA ASP A 72 -14.90 0.27 -1.60
C ASP A 72 -14.83 0.42 -0.07
N ARG A 73 -13.78 -0.10 0.56
CA ARG A 73 -13.70 -0.23 2.02
C ARG A 73 -12.72 0.72 2.73
N TYR A 74 -11.69 1.21 2.05
CA TYR A 74 -10.55 1.83 2.74
C TYR A 74 -10.10 3.18 2.18
N THR A 75 -10.90 3.84 1.33
CA THR A 75 -10.54 5.09 0.61
C THR A 75 -10.00 6.19 1.51
N ASP A 76 -10.54 6.34 2.72
CA ASP A 76 -10.19 7.41 3.66
C ASP A 76 -9.22 7.00 4.77
N GLN A 77 -8.70 5.76 4.76
CA GLN A 77 -7.86 5.19 5.85
C GLN A 77 -6.64 4.39 5.34
N LEU A 78 -6.21 4.61 4.09
CA LEU A 78 -5.12 3.83 3.48
C LEU A 78 -3.79 3.92 4.25
N ASP A 79 -3.52 5.05 4.89
CA ASP A 79 -2.32 5.29 5.70
C ASP A 79 -2.35 4.44 6.99
N VAL A 80 -3.49 4.38 7.68
CA VAL A 80 -3.69 3.55 8.88
C VAL A 80 -3.54 2.07 8.52
N VAL A 81 -4.19 1.64 7.44
CA VAL A 81 -4.11 0.26 6.96
C VAL A 81 -2.69 -0.10 6.54
N ALA A 82 -1.99 0.78 5.82
CA ALA A 82 -0.58 0.58 5.44
C ALA A 82 0.32 0.37 6.66
N ARG A 83 0.15 1.18 7.71
CA ARG A 83 0.90 1.01 8.97
C ARG A 83 0.60 -0.33 9.63
N GLN A 84 -0.68 -0.70 9.73
CA GLN A 84 -1.09 -1.98 10.29
C GLN A 84 -0.52 -3.18 9.52
N ILE A 85 -0.44 -3.09 8.18
CA ILE A 85 0.19 -4.13 7.35
C ILE A 85 1.66 -4.32 7.74
N VAL A 86 2.41 -3.23 7.92
CA VAL A 86 3.83 -3.33 8.31
C VAL A 86 3.96 -3.86 9.74
N LEU A 87 3.19 -3.31 10.67
CA LEU A 87 3.26 -3.63 12.09
C LEU A 87 2.80 -5.06 12.37
N GLU A 88 1.59 -5.43 11.94
CA GLU A 88 0.93 -6.69 12.32
C GLU A 88 0.93 -7.75 11.21
N GLY A 89 1.20 -7.36 9.96
CA GLY A 89 1.10 -8.23 8.79
C GLY A 89 -0.24 -8.11 8.06
N SER A 90 -0.25 -8.51 6.79
CA SER A 90 -1.41 -8.37 5.90
C SER A 90 -2.63 -9.19 6.34
N ASP A 91 -2.46 -10.35 6.97
CA ASP A 91 -3.59 -11.16 7.45
C ASP A 91 -4.40 -10.47 8.55
N SER A 92 -3.74 -9.71 9.42
CA SER A 92 -4.40 -9.00 10.53
C SER A 92 -5.08 -7.73 10.02
N ALA A 93 -4.37 -6.98 9.17
CA ALA A 93 -4.78 -5.66 8.69
C ALA A 93 -5.86 -5.71 7.59
N LEU A 94 -5.81 -6.71 6.71
CA LEU A 94 -6.67 -6.78 5.52
C LEU A 94 -7.69 -7.93 5.62
N ARG A 95 -8.46 -7.94 6.70
CA ARG A 95 -9.53 -8.94 6.86
C ARG A 95 -10.55 -8.77 5.73
N GLN A 96 -10.88 -9.87 5.07
CA GLN A 96 -11.86 -9.94 3.96
C GLN A 96 -11.40 -9.31 2.63
N VAL A 97 -10.14 -8.92 2.49
CA VAL A 97 -9.56 -8.54 1.19
C VAL A 97 -8.84 -9.75 0.59
N PRO A 98 -8.99 -10.03 -0.72
CA PRO A 98 -8.18 -11.05 -1.39
C PRO A 98 -6.69 -10.71 -1.34
N ILE A 99 -5.87 -11.63 -0.83
CA ILE A 99 -4.41 -11.50 -0.76
C ILE A 99 -3.78 -12.55 -1.66
N GLY A 100 -2.98 -12.13 -2.65
CA GLY A 100 -2.13 -13.01 -3.44
C GLY A 100 -0.84 -13.34 -2.68
N ARG A 101 -0.53 -14.63 -2.53
CA ARG A 101 0.70 -15.12 -1.88
C ARG A 101 1.46 -16.04 -2.81
N PHE A 102 2.68 -15.66 -3.11
CA PHE A 102 3.60 -16.43 -3.96
C PHE A 102 4.93 -16.46 -3.24
N GLY A 103 5.23 -17.54 -2.49
CA GLY A 103 6.41 -17.57 -1.62
C GLY A 103 6.43 -16.39 -0.62
N ALA A 104 7.48 -15.58 -0.67
CA ALA A 104 7.64 -14.35 0.13
C ALA A 104 7.04 -13.08 -0.52
N LEU A 105 6.50 -13.18 -1.74
CA LEU A 105 5.80 -12.09 -2.42
C LEU A 105 4.33 -12.08 -1.98
N VAL A 106 3.89 -10.92 -1.50
CA VAL A 106 2.50 -10.67 -1.09
C VAL A 106 1.99 -9.43 -1.83
N THR A 107 0.83 -9.56 -2.48
CA THR A 107 0.15 -8.44 -3.15
C THR A 107 -1.34 -8.47 -2.87
N VAL A 108 -1.97 -7.30 -2.96
CA VAL A 108 -3.42 -7.08 -2.75
C VAL A 108 -4.07 -6.45 -3.98
N ASP A 109 -3.26 -6.05 -4.97
CA ASP A 109 -3.77 -5.50 -6.22
C ASP A 109 -4.33 -6.64 -7.09
N ARG A 110 -5.58 -6.50 -7.49
CA ARG A 110 -6.28 -7.53 -8.26
C ARG A 110 -5.56 -7.89 -9.57
N ARG A 111 -5.05 -6.90 -10.31
CA ARG A 111 -4.39 -7.13 -11.61
C ARG A 111 -3.07 -7.86 -11.42
N GLU A 112 -2.32 -7.48 -10.39
CA GLU A 112 -1.09 -8.16 -10.03
C GLU A 112 -1.36 -9.61 -9.58
N ILE A 113 -2.39 -9.83 -8.76
CA ILE A 113 -2.84 -11.17 -8.34
C ILE A 113 -3.21 -12.03 -9.55
N GLU A 114 -4.02 -11.52 -10.48
CA GLU A 114 -4.44 -12.25 -11.67
C GLU A 114 -3.25 -12.57 -12.59
N ALA A 115 -2.34 -11.61 -12.82
CA ALA A 115 -1.15 -11.79 -13.64
C ALA A 115 -0.18 -12.82 -13.04
N LEU A 116 0.12 -12.72 -11.74
CA LEU A 116 1.01 -13.67 -11.04
C LEU A 116 0.40 -15.08 -11.00
N ASN A 117 -0.90 -15.21 -10.77
CA ASN A 117 -1.59 -16.51 -10.89
C ASN A 117 -1.53 -17.07 -12.31
N GLY A 118 -1.63 -16.23 -13.33
CA GLY A 118 -1.43 -16.61 -14.73
C GLY A 118 -0.05 -17.21 -14.95
N ILE A 119 1.01 -16.53 -14.50
CA ILE A 119 2.39 -17.01 -14.59
C ILE A 119 2.60 -18.29 -13.77
N GLN A 120 2.06 -18.36 -12.54
CA GLN A 120 2.15 -19.55 -11.69
C GLN A 120 1.54 -20.78 -12.37
N ARG A 121 0.37 -20.63 -13.00
CA ARG A 121 -0.28 -21.71 -13.76
C ARG A 121 0.55 -22.11 -14.97
N LEU A 122 1.11 -21.16 -15.72
CA LEU A 122 1.98 -21.45 -16.87
C LEU A 122 3.22 -22.25 -16.45
N ILE A 123 3.89 -21.83 -15.38
CA ILE A 123 5.07 -22.54 -14.84
C ILE A 123 4.66 -23.92 -14.29
N GLY A 124 3.55 -24.00 -13.56
CA GLY A 124 3.01 -25.24 -13.01
C GLY A 124 2.69 -26.28 -14.08
N GLU A 125 1.92 -25.89 -15.09
CA GLU A 125 1.61 -26.72 -16.25
C GLU A 125 2.88 -27.18 -16.97
N TYR A 126 3.82 -26.26 -17.17
CA TYR A 126 5.11 -26.58 -17.79
C TYR A 126 5.93 -27.56 -16.96
N CYS A 127 5.85 -27.52 -15.62
CA CYS A 127 6.54 -28.44 -14.70
C CYS A 127 5.88 -29.83 -14.63
N MET A 128 4.59 -29.95 -14.94
CA MET A 128 3.87 -31.24 -14.95
C MET A 128 3.89 -31.90 -16.33
N THR A 129 3.90 -31.13 -17.41
CA THR A 129 3.80 -31.63 -18.78
C THR A 129 5.19 -31.89 -19.39
N PRO A 130 5.43 -33.05 -20.04
CA PRO A 130 6.69 -33.34 -20.70
C PRO A 130 6.86 -32.49 -21.96
N GLN A 131 7.54 -31.35 -21.83
CA GLN A 131 7.91 -30.47 -22.93
C GLN A 131 9.43 -30.38 -23.10
N LYS A 132 9.88 -30.34 -24.37
CA LYS A 132 11.30 -30.19 -24.73
C LYS A 132 11.70 -28.74 -25.00
N LYS A 133 10.73 -27.86 -25.26
CA LYS A 133 10.96 -26.47 -25.66
C LYS A 133 10.97 -25.55 -24.44
N PRO A 134 11.78 -24.47 -24.42
CA PRO A 134 11.78 -23.51 -23.33
C PRO A 134 10.43 -22.76 -23.20
N LEU A 135 9.98 -22.55 -21.96
CA LEU A 135 8.86 -21.66 -21.66
C LEU A 135 9.38 -20.22 -21.61
N SER A 136 8.92 -19.36 -22.52
CA SER A 136 9.38 -17.96 -22.58
C SER A 136 8.36 -16.98 -21.99
N ILE A 137 8.80 -16.17 -21.03
CA ILE A 137 8.00 -15.18 -20.31
C ILE A 137 8.74 -13.85 -20.31
N ALA A 138 8.02 -12.74 -20.53
CA ALA A 138 8.60 -11.40 -20.42
C ALA A 138 8.18 -10.70 -19.13
N VAL A 139 9.07 -9.93 -18.53
CA VAL A 139 8.83 -9.18 -17.30
C VAL A 139 9.25 -7.73 -17.51
N PHE A 140 8.30 -6.82 -17.32
CA PHE A 140 8.48 -5.38 -17.48
C PHE A 140 8.27 -4.69 -16.15
N GLY A 141 8.91 -3.53 -15.99
CA GLY A 141 8.77 -2.71 -14.80
C GLY A 141 9.96 -1.79 -14.61
N PRO A 142 9.82 -0.71 -13.82
CA PRO A 142 10.90 0.24 -13.62
C PRO A 142 12.15 -0.40 -12.99
N PRO A 143 13.33 0.21 -13.15
CA PRO A 143 14.54 -0.25 -12.50
C PRO A 143 14.34 -0.42 -10.99
N GLY A 144 14.70 -1.58 -10.46
CA GLY A 144 14.53 -1.89 -9.04
C GLY A 144 13.10 -2.16 -8.59
N SER A 145 12.13 -2.39 -9.50
CA SER A 145 10.74 -2.73 -9.13
C SER A 145 10.56 -4.11 -8.50
N GLY A 146 11.57 -4.99 -8.56
CA GLY A 146 11.50 -6.36 -8.05
C GLY A 146 11.15 -7.42 -9.10
N LYS A 147 11.40 -7.17 -10.40
CA LYS A 147 11.12 -8.09 -11.53
C LYS A 147 11.57 -9.54 -11.28
N SER A 148 12.86 -9.74 -11.02
CA SER A 148 13.44 -11.08 -10.84
C SER A 148 12.92 -11.75 -9.57
N PHE A 149 12.81 -10.98 -8.49
CA PHE A 149 12.22 -11.44 -7.23
C PHE A 149 10.79 -11.96 -7.44
N GLY A 150 9.94 -11.22 -8.15
CA GLY A 150 8.54 -11.61 -8.36
C GLY A 150 8.41 -12.97 -9.04
N VAL A 151 9.10 -13.17 -10.16
CA VAL A 151 9.06 -14.45 -10.90
C VAL A 151 9.76 -15.57 -10.14
N GLU A 152 10.86 -15.30 -9.46
CA GLU A 152 11.54 -16.30 -8.63
C GLU A 152 10.63 -16.80 -7.50
N GLN A 153 9.90 -15.91 -6.84
CA GLN A 153 8.96 -16.30 -5.79
C GLN A 153 7.77 -17.10 -6.34
N VAL A 154 7.26 -16.74 -7.52
CA VAL A 154 6.23 -17.53 -8.21
C VAL A 154 6.78 -18.91 -8.57
N ALA A 155 7.98 -19.01 -9.13
CA ALA A 155 8.59 -20.29 -9.48
C ALA A 155 8.83 -21.19 -8.25
N LYS A 156 9.34 -20.62 -7.15
CA LYS A 156 9.53 -21.35 -5.87
C LYS A 156 8.21 -21.82 -5.25
N SER A 157 7.09 -21.19 -5.57
CA SER A 157 5.76 -21.61 -5.09
C SER A 157 5.19 -22.81 -5.86
N VAL A 158 5.79 -23.17 -7.00
CA VAL A 158 5.38 -24.31 -7.83
C VAL A 158 6.19 -25.56 -7.44
N LEU A 159 5.57 -26.73 -7.51
CA LEU A 159 6.23 -28.02 -7.29
C LEU A 159 7.16 -28.35 -8.48
N GLY A 160 8.47 -28.16 -8.29
CA GLY A 160 9.51 -28.55 -9.25
C GLY A 160 10.93 -28.32 -8.71
N ASP A 161 11.89 -29.16 -9.09
CA ASP A 161 13.31 -28.93 -8.77
C ASP A 161 13.88 -27.89 -9.75
N ILE A 162 13.64 -26.62 -9.43
CA ILE A 162 13.99 -25.47 -10.26
C ILE A 162 15.33 -24.88 -9.79
N ALA A 163 16.25 -24.69 -10.72
CA ALA A 163 17.54 -24.03 -10.46
C ALA A 163 17.57 -22.66 -11.14
N VAL A 164 17.85 -21.61 -10.38
CA VAL A 164 17.86 -20.23 -10.88
C VAL A 164 19.22 -19.88 -11.48
N LEU A 165 19.21 -19.33 -12.69
CA LEU A 165 20.38 -18.79 -13.39
C LEU A 165 20.08 -17.34 -13.78
N GLY A 166 21.05 -16.45 -13.66
CA GLY A 166 20.91 -15.04 -14.03
C GLY A 166 22.05 -14.58 -14.91
N PHE A 167 21.71 -14.00 -16.06
CA PHE A 167 22.64 -13.44 -17.03
C PHE A 167 22.23 -12.01 -17.33
N ASN A 168 23.16 -11.06 -17.13
CA ASN A 168 22.95 -9.68 -17.53
C ASN A 168 23.50 -9.47 -18.94
N ILE A 169 22.60 -9.22 -19.89
CA ILE A 169 22.93 -9.10 -21.32
C ILE A 169 23.76 -7.84 -21.60
N SER A 170 23.67 -6.78 -20.80
CA SER A 170 24.51 -5.58 -21.00
C SER A 170 26.00 -5.84 -20.76
N GLN A 171 26.34 -6.93 -20.08
CA GLN A 171 27.73 -7.36 -19.88
C GLN A 171 28.27 -8.14 -21.10
N PHE A 172 27.39 -8.56 -22.02
CA PHE A 172 27.79 -9.36 -23.18
C PHE A 172 28.29 -8.44 -24.28
N ARG A 173 29.49 -8.74 -24.79
CA ARG A 173 30.12 -7.96 -25.88
C ARG A 173 29.89 -8.55 -27.26
N HIS A 174 29.67 -9.86 -27.35
CA HIS A 174 29.51 -10.58 -28.61
C HIS A 174 28.47 -11.69 -28.45
N PRO A 175 27.73 -12.07 -29.52
CA PRO A 175 26.76 -13.16 -29.49
C PRO A 175 27.29 -14.51 -28.95
N ASP A 176 28.60 -14.76 -29.02
CA ASP A 176 29.19 -16.00 -28.50
C ASP A 176 29.03 -16.13 -26.97
N ALA A 177 29.02 -15.00 -26.24
CA ALA A 177 28.76 -15.01 -24.80
C ALA A 177 27.35 -15.53 -24.46
N LEU A 178 26.39 -15.35 -25.37
CA LEU A 178 25.06 -15.95 -25.22
C LEU A 178 25.11 -17.46 -25.41
N LEU A 179 25.96 -17.97 -26.31
CA LEU A 179 26.16 -19.41 -26.50
C LEU A 179 26.77 -20.03 -25.25
N ASP A 180 27.78 -19.40 -24.65
CA ASP A 180 28.37 -19.83 -23.38
C ASP A 180 27.33 -19.90 -22.25
N ALA A 181 26.45 -18.90 -22.16
CA ALA A 181 25.35 -18.90 -21.22
C ALA A 181 24.36 -20.04 -21.47
N LEU A 182 24.02 -20.32 -22.73
CA LEU A 182 23.12 -21.42 -23.11
C LEU A 182 23.73 -22.81 -22.83
N HIS A 183 25.06 -22.96 -22.92
CA HIS A 183 25.74 -24.18 -22.45
C HIS A 183 25.55 -24.39 -20.94
N GLN A 184 25.70 -23.34 -20.13
CA GLN A 184 25.45 -23.43 -18.69
C GLN A 184 23.99 -23.79 -18.35
N VAL A 185 23.03 -23.24 -19.10
CA VAL A 185 21.61 -23.61 -18.97
C VAL A 185 21.41 -25.09 -19.26
N ARG A 186 22.04 -25.59 -20.32
CA ARG A 186 21.98 -27.00 -20.72
C ARG A 186 22.57 -27.91 -19.66
N ASP A 187 23.71 -27.55 -19.07
CA ASP A 187 24.36 -28.36 -18.02
C ASP A 187 23.47 -28.54 -16.78
N VAL A 188 22.77 -27.47 -16.38
CA VAL A 188 21.77 -27.55 -15.31
C VAL A 188 20.60 -28.44 -15.71
N GLY A 189 20.11 -28.33 -16.96
CA GLY A 189 19.07 -29.21 -17.48
C GLY A 189 19.47 -30.69 -17.47
N LEU A 190 20.73 -30.98 -17.81
CA LEU A 190 21.30 -32.35 -17.79
C LEU A 190 21.41 -32.92 -16.38
N SER A 191 21.52 -32.08 -15.35
CA SER A 191 21.50 -32.51 -13.95
C SER A 191 20.11 -32.99 -13.46
N GLY A 192 19.07 -32.86 -14.28
CA GLY A 192 17.69 -33.26 -13.96
C GLY A 192 16.82 -32.13 -13.38
N LYS A 193 17.38 -30.94 -13.17
CA LYS A 193 16.67 -29.74 -12.71
C LYS A 193 16.08 -28.96 -13.88
N ILE A 194 15.07 -28.15 -13.61
CA ILE A 194 14.52 -27.19 -14.59
C ILE A 194 15.24 -25.85 -14.40
N PRO A 195 16.05 -25.40 -15.37
CA PRO A 195 16.69 -24.08 -15.27
C PRO A 195 15.63 -22.97 -15.42
N LEU A 196 15.56 -22.06 -14.45
CA LEU A 196 14.86 -20.78 -14.53
C LEU A 196 15.90 -19.70 -14.84
N VAL A 197 15.93 -19.25 -16.09
CA VAL A 197 16.97 -18.40 -16.63
C VAL A 197 16.46 -16.97 -16.76
N PHE A 198 17.07 -16.05 -16.03
CA PHE A 198 16.84 -14.61 -16.16
C PHE A 198 17.80 -14.03 -17.18
N TRP A 199 17.24 -13.47 -18.25
CA TRP A 199 17.93 -12.63 -19.22
C TRP A 199 17.64 -11.17 -18.85
N ASP A 200 18.46 -10.63 -17.93
CA ASP A 200 18.34 -9.26 -17.44
C ASP A 200 18.88 -8.28 -18.47
N GLU A 201 18.24 -7.12 -18.62
CA GLU A 201 18.62 -6.07 -19.59
C GLU A 201 18.66 -6.60 -21.04
N PHE A 202 17.77 -7.55 -21.37
CA PHE A 202 17.65 -8.14 -22.71
C PHE A 202 17.30 -7.12 -23.80
N ASP A 203 16.77 -5.97 -23.39
CA ASP A 203 16.40 -4.84 -24.23
C ASP A 203 17.56 -3.86 -24.48
N THR A 204 18.79 -4.23 -24.13
CA THR A 204 19.99 -3.48 -24.48
C THR A 204 20.30 -3.50 -25.99
N SER A 205 21.12 -2.56 -26.44
CA SER A 205 21.59 -2.51 -27.82
C SER A 205 22.74 -3.50 -28.07
N LEU A 206 22.89 -3.91 -29.33
CA LEU A 206 24.05 -4.67 -29.82
C LEU A 206 24.54 -4.00 -31.09
N ASP A 207 25.84 -3.68 -31.17
CA ASP A 207 26.47 -3.02 -32.31
C ASP A 207 25.74 -1.76 -32.79
N GLY A 208 25.21 -0.97 -31.84
CA GLY A 208 24.45 0.25 -32.13
C GLY A 208 22.99 0.03 -32.57
N GLN A 209 22.54 -1.22 -32.70
CA GLN A 209 21.14 -1.54 -32.98
C GLN A 209 20.34 -1.71 -31.67
N PRO A 210 19.30 -0.90 -31.42
CA PRO A 210 18.37 -1.11 -30.31
C PRO A 210 17.71 -2.49 -30.41
N LEU A 211 17.55 -3.18 -29.27
CA LEU A 211 17.00 -4.54 -29.20
C LEU A 211 17.72 -5.56 -30.10
N GLY A 212 19.01 -5.32 -30.40
CA GLY A 212 19.78 -6.16 -31.32
C GLY A 212 19.89 -7.63 -30.89
N TRP A 213 19.76 -7.90 -29.59
CA TRP A 213 19.82 -9.25 -29.02
C TRP A 213 18.61 -10.14 -29.36
N LEU A 214 17.44 -9.58 -29.68
CA LEU A 214 16.19 -10.36 -29.84
C LEU A 214 16.30 -11.47 -30.88
N ARG A 215 17.01 -11.21 -31.99
CA ARG A 215 17.19 -12.18 -33.08
C ARG A 215 17.88 -13.47 -32.62
N TYR A 216 18.79 -13.37 -31.65
CA TYR A 216 19.58 -14.51 -31.17
C TYR A 216 18.78 -15.42 -30.22
N PHE A 217 17.71 -14.91 -29.63
CA PHE A 217 16.81 -15.71 -28.79
C PHE A 217 15.74 -16.47 -29.58
N LEU A 218 15.47 -16.12 -30.85
CA LEU A 218 14.38 -16.71 -31.62
C LEU A 218 14.50 -18.24 -31.78
N ALA A 219 15.68 -18.74 -32.11
CA ALA A 219 15.94 -20.17 -32.25
C ALA A 219 15.90 -20.91 -30.90
N PRO A 220 16.60 -20.43 -29.84
CA PRO A 220 16.46 -20.97 -28.48
C PRO A 220 14.99 -21.07 -28.00
N MET A 221 14.18 -20.04 -28.23
CA MET A 221 12.78 -20.02 -27.81
C MET A 221 11.89 -20.97 -28.65
N GLN A 222 12.07 -20.98 -29.97
CA GLN A 222 11.19 -21.71 -30.88
C GLN A 222 11.51 -23.21 -30.95
N ASP A 223 12.79 -23.53 -31.05
CA ASP A 223 13.26 -24.87 -31.36
C ASP A 223 13.84 -25.57 -30.12
N GLY A 224 14.12 -24.81 -29.05
CA GLY A 224 14.78 -25.35 -27.86
C GLY A 224 16.21 -25.81 -28.14
N ALA A 225 16.85 -25.19 -29.14
CA ALA A 225 18.19 -25.48 -29.57
C ALA A 225 18.90 -24.20 -30.04
N PHE A 226 20.22 -24.22 -30.02
CA PHE A 226 21.06 -23.15 -30.57
C PHE A 226 22.13 -23.76 -31.48
N GLN A 227 22.63 -22.94 -32.40
CA GLN A 227 23.66 -23.35 -33.36
C GLN A 227 24.99 -22.71 -32.99
N GLU A 228 26.04 -23.53 -32.90
CA GLU A 228 27.42 -23.10 -32.70
C GLU A 228 28.25 -23.65 -33.87
N GLY A 229 28.67 -22.75 -34.77
CA GLY A 229 29.28 -23.14 -36.04
C GLY A 229 28.35 -23.99 -36.90
N GLN A 230 28.70 -25.27 -37.09
CA GLN A 230 27.90 -26.24 -37.85
C GLN A 230 27.11 -27.22 -36.96
N ILE A 231 27.23 -27.11 -35.64
CA ILE A 231 26.64 -28.06 -34.69
C ILE A 231 25.39 -27.44 -34.06
N ILE A 232 24.32 -28.23 -33.97
CA ILE A 232 23.07 -27.85 -33.28
C ILE A 232 23.08 -28.49 -31.89
N HIS A 233 22.99 -27.66 -30.85
CA HIS A 233 22.95 -28.08 -29.46
C HIS A 233 21.53 -27.96 -28.89
N PRO A 234 20.92 -29.04 -28.37
CA PRO A 234 19.64 -28.95 -27.69
C PRO A 234 19.83 -28.36 -26.27
N ILE A 235 18.97 -27.39 -25.92
CA ILE A 235 18.94 -26.77 -24.58
C ILE A 235 18.17 -27.69 -23.62
N GLY A 236 17.06 -28.25 -24.10
CA GLY A 236 16.14 -29.02 -23.29
C GLY A 236 15.18 -28.15 -22.47
N ARG A 237 14.55 -28.78 -21.48
CA ARG A 237 13.50 -28.17 -20.67
C ARG A 237 14.08 -27.03 -19.84
N SER A 238 13.54 -25.83 -20.01
CA SER A 238 13.99 -24.61 -19.32
C SER A 238 12.90 -23.54 -19.35
N ILE A 239 13.01 -22.56 -18.48
CA ILE A 239 12.10 -21.41 -18.41
C ILE A 239 12.95 -20.16 -18.63
N PHE A 240 12.66 -19.40 -19.69
CA PHE A 240 13.32 -18.14 -20.00
C PHE A 240 12.47 -16.97 -19.53
N VAL A 241 13.08 -16.12 -18.71
CA VAL A 241 12.48 -14.92 -18.16
C VAL A 241 13.26 -13.72 -18.71
N PHE A 242 12.63 -12.98 -19.62
CA PHE A 242 13.21 -11.79 -20.25
C PHE A 242 12.84 -10.56 -19.42
N ALA A 243 13.79 -9.99 -18.67
CA ALA A 243 13.54 -8.89 -17.76
C ALA A 243 14.08 -7.56 -18.34
N GLY A 244 13.17 -6.69 -18.77
CA GLY A 244 13.51 -5.45 -19.47
C GLY A 244 13.83 -4.29 -18.53
N GLY A 245 14.79 -3.45 -18.91
CA GLY A 245 15.18 -2.23 -18.20
C GLY A 245 14.59 -0.93 -18.78
N THR A 246 14.32 -0.90 -20.09
CA THR A 246 13.95 0.32 -20.83
C THR A 246 12.44 0.54 -20.85
N SER A 247 11.66 -0.51 -21.06
CA SER A 247 10.20 -0.46 -21.10
C SER A 247 9.57 -0.89 -19.77
N HIS A 248 8.75 -0.03 -19.17
CA HIS A 248 8.09 -0.33 -17.89
C HIS A 248 6.84 -1.21 -18.03
N ARG A 249 6.28 -1.31 -19.24
CA ARG A 249 5.09 -2.10 -19.53
C ARG A 249 5.16 -2.74 -20.92
N MET A 250 4.51 -3.89 -21.07
CA MET A 250 4.42 -4.61 -22.35
C MET A 250 3.78 -3.78 -23.48
N ASP A 251 2.78 -2.94 -23.19
CA ASP A 251 2.09 -2.12 -24.19
C ASP A 251 2.96 -0.97 -24.73
N LEU A 252 3.99 -0.56 -23.98
CA LEU A 252 4.97 0.43 -24.40
C LEU A 252 6.16 -0.21 -25.13
N PHE A 253 6.34 -1.54 -25.03
CA PHE A 253 7.49 -2.24 -25.57
C PHE A 253 7.46 -2.22 -27.11
N GLY A 254 8.32 -1.36 -27.67
CA GLY A 254 8.43 -1.11 -29.10
C GLY A 254 7.35 -0.23 -29.72
N ALA A 255 6.54 0.43 -28.89
CA ALA A 255 5.54 1.41 -29.35
C ALA A 255 6.17 2.66 -30.00
N GLU A 256 7.45 2.91 -29.76
CA GLU A 256 8.20 4.04 -30.33
C GLU A 256 8.63 3.85 -31.79
N TRP A 257 8.60 2.61 -32.30
CA TRP A 257 9.03 2.27 -33.66
C TRP A 257 7.85 2.04 -34.60
N ASN A 258 8.05 2.35 -35.88
CA ASN A 258 7.10 2.00 -36.93
C ASN A 258 7.17 0.49 -37.30
N GLU A 259 6.18 -0.01 -38.05
CA GLU A 259 6.10 -1.44 -38.38
C GLU A 259 7.34 -1.98 -39.13
N GLN A 260 7.98 -1.15 -39.97
CA GLN A 260 9.15 -1.59 -40.74
C GLN A 260 10.37 -1.75 -39.83
N GLU A 261 10.59 -0.80 -38.93
CA GLU A 261 11.63 -0.84 -37.91
C GLU A 261 11.44 -2.03 -36.97
N GLN A 262 10.22 -2.25 -36.47
CA GLN A 262 9.89 -3.39 -35.62
C GLN A 262 10.20 -4.74 -36.29
N ARG A 263 9.91 -4.88 -37.59
CA ARG A 263 10.24 -6.09 -38.36
C ARG A 263 11.74 -6.26 -38.56
N ALA A 264 12.49 -5.16 -38.73
CA ALA A 264 13.94 -5.20 -38.89
C ALA A 264 14.66 -5.71 -37.62
N ILE A 265 14.16 -5.34 -36.45
CA ILE A 265 14.66 -5.82 -35.14
C ILE A 265 14.04 -7.16 -34.70
N LYS A 266 13.16 -7.77 -35.51
CA LYS A 266 12.47 -9.03 -35.19
C LYS A 266 11.63 -8.98 -33.91
N LEU A 267 11.11 -7.80 -33.57
CA LEU A 267 10.28 -7.62 -32.38
C LEU A 267 8.96 -8.43 -32.45
N PRO A 268 8.17 -8.41 -33.56
CA PRO A 268 6.95 -9.21 -33.65
C PRO A 268 7.22 -10.72 -33.54
N ASP A 269 8.32 -11.18 -34.14
CA ASP A 269 8.80 -12.56 -34.05
C ASP A 269 9.09 -12.95 -32.59
N PHE A 270 9.74 -12.09 -31.84
CA PHE A 270 10.02 -12.32 -30.42
C PHE A 270 8.74 -12.37 -29.59
N ILE A 271 7.86 -11.38 -29.75
CA ILE A 271 6.59 -11.29 -28.99
C ILE A 271 5.71 -12.52 -29.24
N SER A 272 5.61 -12.99 -30.49
CA SER A 272 4.80 -14.17 -30.83
C SER A 272 5.28 -15.48 -30.18
N ARG A 273 6.55 -15.52 -29.72
CA ARG A 273 7.15 -16.68 -29.03
C ARG A 273 7.00 -16.61 -27.52
N LEU A 274 6.58 -15.47 -26.95
CA LEU A 274 6.26 -15.35 -25.53
C LEU A 274 4.95 -16.11 -25.21
N LYS A 275 4.92 -16.78 -24.06
CA LYS A 275 3.73 -17.48 -23.55
C LYS A 275 2.98 -16.69 -22.48
N GLY A 276 3.60 -15.65 -21.94
CA GLY A 276 3.00 -14.76 -20.97
C GLY A 276 3.91 -13.56 -20.71
N PHE A 277 3.36 -12.55 -20.04
CA PHE A 277 4.12 -11.40 -19.57
C PHE A 277 3.65 -10.97 -18.18
N LEU A 278 4.50 -10.24 -17.48
CA LEU A 278 4.21 -9.65 -16.17
C LEU A 278 4.67 -8.18 -16.14
N ASN A 279 3.79 -7.27 -15.75
CA ASN A 279 4.14 -5.87 -15.49
C ASN A 279 4.25 -5.67 -13.97
N VAL A 280 5.45 -5.36 -13.48
CA VAL A 280 5.75 -5.14 -12.06
C VAL A 280 5.81 -3.66 -11.76
N LEU A 281 4.96 -3.18 -10.85
CA LEU A 281 4.73 -1.75 -10.61
C LEU A 281 5.84 -1.12 -9.75
N GLY A 282 6.34 -1.83 -8.74
CA GLY A 282 7.30 -1.31 -7.77
C GLY A 282 6.66 -0.38 -6.71
N PRO A 283 7.49 0.28 -5.87
CA PRO A 283 7.02 1.00 -4.69
C PRO A 283 6.62 2.46 -4.97
N ASN A 284 6.95 3.01 -6.13
CA ASN A 284 6.62 4.41 -6.46
C ASN A 284 5.21 4.50 -7.05
N PRO A 285 4.53 5.66 -6.97
CA PRO A 285 3.29 5.92 -7.69
C PRO A 285 3.45 5.67 -9.19
N ILE A 286 2.42 5.13 -9.85
CA ILE A 286 2.42 4.94 -11.30
C ILE A 286 2.27 6.29 -12.01
N GLU A 287 3.24 6.63 -12.86
CA GLU A 287 3.18 7.83 -13.71
C GLU A 287 2.22 7.61 -14.90
N GLY A 288 1.38 8.61 -15.20
CA GLY A 288 0.57 8.66 -16.43
C GLY A 288 -0.71 7.81 -16.49
N ALA A 289 -1.05 7.04 -15.45
CA ALA A 289 -2.21 6.13 -15.44
C ALA A 289 -3.42 6.61 -14.60
N GLY A 290 -3.38 7.85 -14.08
CA GLY A 290 -4.37 8.39 -13.14
C GLY A 290 -3.85 8.42 -11.69
N PRO A 291 -4.70 8.82 -10.71
CA PRO A 291 -4.32 8.77 -9.30
C PRO A 291 -4.08 7.31 -8.87
N ASP A 292 -2.89 7.03 -8.32
CA ASP A 292 -2.51 5.74 -7.75
C ASP A 292 -2.44 5.87 -6.22
N PRO A 293 -3.57 5.86 -5.49
CA PRO A 293 -3.57 5.97 -4.03
C PRO A 293 -3.05 4.70 -3.34
N TYR A 294 -3.04 3.55 -4.04
CA TYR A 294 -2.69 2.24 -3.49
C TYR A 294 -1.19 1.96 -3.37
N TYR A 295 -0.34 2.83 -3.92
CA TYR A 295 1.12 2.69 -3.80
C TYR A 295 1.59 2.58 -2.35
N VAL A 296 0.90 3.22 -1.39
CA VAL A 296 1.23 3.15 0.05
C VAL A 296 1.00 1.74 0.60
N LEU A 297 -0.07 1.05 0.18
CA LEU A 297 -0.31 -0.35 0.54
C LEU A 297 0.75 -1.27 -0.10
N ARG A 298 1.12 -1.02 -1.37
CA ARG A 298 2.22 -1.76 -2.02
C ARG A 298 3.53 -1.60 -1.25
N ARG A 299 3.87 -0.37 -0.84
CA ARG A 299 5.05 -0.10 0.00
C ARG A 299 4.99 -0.83 1.32
N ALA A 300 3.83 -0.83 1.98
CA ALA A 300 3.65 -1.55 3.24
C ALA A 300 3.93 -3.05 3.10
N LEU A 301 3.39 -3.69 2.05
CA LEU A 301 3.62 -5.12 1.77
C LEU A 301 5.08 -5.42 1.45
N ILE A 302 5.72 -4.59 0.61
CA ILE A 302 7.14 -4.72 0.27
C ILE A 302 7.99 -4.56 1.53
N LEU A 303 7.75 -3.50 2.32
CA LEU A 303 8.51 -3.20 3.52
C LEU A 303 8.37 -4.30 4.58
N ARG A 304 7.16 -4.83 4.75
CA ARG A 304 6.91 -5.99 5.61
C ARG A 304 7.75 -7.19 5.18
N SER A 305 7.75 -7.53 3.89
CA SER A 305 8.56 -8.61 3.34
C SER A 305 10.07 -8.38 3.55
N VAL A 306 10.54 -7.14 3.35
CA VAL A 306 11.94 -6.75 3.60
C VAL A 306 12.31 -6.93 5.07
N PHE A 307 11.46 -6.51 6.02
CA PHE A 307 11.73 -6.68 7.45
C PHE A 307 11.75 -8.15 7.86
N GLU A 308 10.80 -8.96 7.39
CA GLU A 308 10.73 -10.39 7.71
C GLU A 308 11.95 -11.17 7.20
N ARG A 309 12.49 -10.78 6.05
CA ARG A 309 13.63 -11.45 5.41
C ARG A 309 14.98 -10.95 5.92
N ASN A 310 15.16 -9.63 6.00
CA ASN A 310 16.48 -9.02 6.15
C ASN A 310 16.79 -8.65 7.60
N VAL A 311 15.76 -8.34 8.40
CA VAL A 311 15.92 -7.94 9.81
C VAL A 311 14.90 -8.61 10.74
N PRO A 312 14.81 -9.96 10.74
CA PRO A 312 13.81 -10.69 11.52
C PRO A 312 13.88 -10.42 13.04
N GLN A 313 15.02 -9.91 13.54
CA GLN A 313 15.25 -9.59 14.95
C GLN A 313 14.40 -8.43 15.49
N ILE A 314 13.87 -7.55 14.63
CA ILE A 314 12.96 -6.48 15.06
C ILE A 314 11.50 -6.96 15.18
N LEU A 315 11.21 -8.21 14.83
CA LEU A 315 9.88 -8.80 14.96
C LEU A 315 9.74 -9.53 16.28
N ARG A 316 8.84 -9.07 17.14
CA ARG A 316 8.48 -9.74 18.40
C ARG A 316 7.19 -10.52 18.24
N SER A 317 7.10 -11.67 18.90
CA SER A 317 5.83 -12.39 19.00
C SER A 317 5.05 -11.87 20.19
N GLN A 318 3.86 -11.34 19.94
CA GLN A 318 2.91 -10.90 20.96
C GLN A 318 1.54 -11.47 20.59
N ASP A 319 0.93 -12.22 21.52
CA ASP A 319 -0.39 -12.85 21.34
C ASP A 319 -0.51 -13.73 20.09
N GLY A 320 0.55 -14.46 19.75
CA GLY A 320 0.59 -15.32 18.55
C GLY A 320 0.75 -14.56 17.23
N LYS A 321 0.86 -13.22 17.26
CA LYS A 321 1.14 -12.38 16.09
C LYS A 321 2.59 -11.92 16.09
N ARG A 322 3.21 -11.80 14.90
CA ARG A 322 4.56 -11.24 14.74
C ARG A 322 4.47 -9.73 14.47
N GLN A 323 4.80 -8.94 15.47
CA GLN A 323 4.75 -7.49 15.40
C GLN A 323 6.12 -6.87 15.15
N VAL A 324 6.21 -6.00 14.15
CA VAL A 324 7.44 -5.23 13.86
C VAL A 324 7.58 -4.11 14.90
N GLN A 325 8.75 -4.04 15.53
CA GLN A 325 9.12 -2.97 16.46
C GLN A 325 9.85 -1.86 15.68
N ILE A 326 9.18 -0.74 15.45
CA ILE A 326 9.68 0.40 14.67
C ILE A 326 9.13 1.72 15.21
N ASP A 327 9.95 2.76 15.20
CA ASP A 327 9.51 4.13 15.52
C ASP A 327 8.45 4.59 14.50
N THR A 328 7.39 5.24 15.00
CA THR A 328 6.25 5.68 14.17
C THR A 328 6.65 6.69 13.10
N GLY A 329 7.59 7.59 13.41
CA GLY A 329 8.13 8.56 12.45
C GLY A 329 8.96 7.87 11.38
N VAL A 330 9.82 6.92 11.76
CA VAL A 330 10.59 6.11 10.79
C VAL A 330 9.66 5.36 9.85
N LEU A 331 8.64 4.68 10.39
CA LEU A 331 7.63 3.97 9.58
C LEU A 331 6.90 4.92 8.63
N ARG A 332 6.47 6.09 9.11
CA ARG A 332 5.82 7.10 8.28
C ARG A 332 6.71 7.54 7.12
N ALA A 333 7.98 7.83 7.40
CA ALA A 333 8.94 8.23 6.37
C ALA A 333 9.10 7.16 5.28
N PHE A 334 9.17 5.87 5.67
CA PHE A 334 9.17 4.77 4.69
C PHE A 334 7.87 4.69 3.87
N LEU A 335 6.71 4.94 4.47
CA LEU A 335 5.45 4.82 3.74
C LEU A 335 5.18 6.01 2.81
N LEU A 336 5.50 7.23 3.26
CA LEU A 336 5.03 8.47 2.64
C LEU A 336 6.07 9.24 1.83
N THR A 337 7.35 8.85 1.83
CA THR A 337 8.36 9.56 1.04
C THR A 337 7.97 9.64 -0.44
N SER A 338 8.14 10.78 -1.11
CA SER A 338 7.66 10.98 -2.47
C SER A 338 8.18 9.93 -3.45
N LYS A 339 9.46 9.56 -3.33
CA LYS A 339 10.12 8.67 -4.30
C LYS A 339 11.28 7.87 -3.71
N TYR A 340 11.29 6.59 -4.06
CA TYR A 340 12.46 5.72 -3.96
C TYR A 340 13.26 5.78 -5.26
N LYS A 341 14.48 6.32 -5.20
CA LYS A 341 15.34 6.59 -6.38
C LYS A 341 15.64 5.33 -7.20
N HIS A 342 15.73 4.18 -6.54
CA HIS A 342 15.99 2.88 -7.16
C HIS A 342 14.94 1.81 -6.79
N GLY A 343 13.69 2.23 -6.56
CA GLY A 343 12.58 1.31 -6.26
C GLY A 343 12.81 0.48 -4.98
N VAL A 344 12.48 -0.81 -5.03
CA VAL A 344 12.61 -1.75 -3.89
C VAL A 344 14.06 -1.84 -3.40
N ARG A 345 15.05 -1.72 -4.30
CA ARG A 345 16.47 -1.72 -3.92
C ARG A 345 16.80 -0.58 -2.96
N SER A 346 16.14 0.58 -3.11
CA SER A 346 16.31 1.69 -2.17
C SER A 346 15.72 1.36 -0.80
N MET A 347 14.55 0.72 -0.74
CA MET A 347 13.98 0.25 0.53
C MET A 347 14.90 -0.77 1.21
N GLU A 348 15.42 -1.75 0.47
CA GLU A 348 16.35 -2.76 1.00
C GLU A 348 17.66 -2.14 1.47
N SER A 349 18.22 -1.18 0.71
CA SER A 349 19.47 -0.49 1.04
C SER A 349 19.33 0.37 2.31
N LEU A 350 18.22 1.08 2.46
CA LEU A 350 17.94 1.83 3.69
C LEU A 350 17.86 0.92 4.92
N VAL A 351 17.37 -0.30 4.79
CA VAL A 351 17.34 -1.27 5.89
C VAL A 351 18.73 -1.85 6.16
N SER A 352 19.49 -2.17 5.11
CA SER A 352 20.81 -2.80 5.25
C SER A 352 21.90 -1.84 5.74
N MET A 353 21.81 -0.56 5.39
CA MET A 353 22.74 0.49 5.84
C MET A 353 22.44 0.96 7.28
N SER A 354 21.27 0.63 7.82
CA SER A 354 20.89 0.98 9.18
C SER A 354 21.62 0.14 10.22
N THR A 355 21.90 0.75 11.38
CA THR A 355 22.62 0.12 12.50
C THR A 355 21.71 -0.77 13.34
N LEU A 356 21.19 -1.85 12.74
CA LEU A 356 20.22 -2.77 13.36
C LEU A 356 20.84 -4.05 13.94
N ALA A 357 22.16 -4.19 13.88
CA ALA A 357 22.87 -5.32 14.48
C ALA A 357 22.68 -5.34 16.01
N GLY A 358 22.17 -6.45 16.55
CA GLY A 358 21.90 -6.60 17.99
C GLY A 358 20.73 -5.78 18.52
N LYS A 359 20.06 -4.96 17.70
CA LYS A 359 18.86 -4.22 18.08
C LYS A 359 17.60 -5.05 17.85
N ASN A 360 16.60 -4.81 18.69
CA ASN A 360 15.29 -5.46 18.62
C ASN A 360 14.16 -4.50 18.22
N ALA A 361 14.51 -3.26 17.86
CA ALA A 361 13.61 -2.21 17.38
C ALA A 361 14.33 -1.32 16.35
N TYR A 362 13.56 -0.80 15.39
CA TYR A 362 14.05 0.15 14.39
C TYR A 362 13.72 1.58 14.82
N GLU A 363 14.65 2.18 15.56
CA GLU A 363 14.55 3.55 16.07
C GLU A 363 15.15 4.58 15.11
N ARG A 364 14.87 5.87 15.35
CA ARG A 364 15.47 7.00 14.59
C ARG A 364 16.99 6.99 14.63
N SER A 365 17.57 6.59 15.78
CA SER A 365 19.01 6.44 15.99
C SER A 365 19.65 5.34 15.13
N SER A 366 18.84 4.45 14.55
CA SER A 366 19.31 3.35 13.70
C SER A 366 19.52 3.78 12.26
N LEU A 367 18.91 4.88 11.82
CA LEU A 367 18.98 5.33 10.43
C LEU A 367 20.40 5.77 10.04
N PRO A 368 20.77 5.63 8.75
CA PRO A 368 22.03 6.13 8.26
C PRO A 368 22.04 7.67 8.19
N PRO A 369 23.24 8.30 8.10
CA PRO A 369 23.37 9.75 7.92
C PRO A 369 22.64 10.28 6.68
N GLU A 370 22.29 11.58 6.69
CA GLU A 370 21.52 12.23 5.62
C GLU A 370 22.10 12.01 4.22
N GLU A 371 23.43 12.10 4.06
CA GLU A 371 24.11 11.88 2.78
C GLU A 371 23.85 10.47 2.21
N GLN A 372 23.78 9.46 3.07
CA GLN A 372 23.50 8.09 2.68
C GLN A 372 22.01 7.88 2.40
N LEU A 373 21.12 8.49 3.20
CA LEU A 373 19.68 8.52 2.91
C LEU A 373 19.43 9.11 1.52
N ASN A 374 20.16 10.16 1.16
CA ASN A 374 19.98 10.85 -0.11
C ASN A 374 20.43 10.03 -1.33
N LEU A 375 21.10 8.89 -1.16
CA LEU A 375 21.32 7.95 -2.28
C LEU A 375 20.03 7.23 -2.69
N HIS A 376 19.06 7.12 -1.77
CA HIS A 376 17.90 6.24 -1.92
C HIS A 376 16.56 6.98 -1.92
N VAL A 377 16.47 8.10 -1.23
CA VAL A 377 15.25 8.94 -1.10
C VAL A 377 15.62 10.42 -1.20
N VAL A 378 14.62 11.30 -1.20
CA VAL A 378 14.83 12.74 -0.98
C VAL A 378 15.03 12.94 0.53
N ALA A 379 16.28 13.04 0.97
CA ALA A 379 16.59 12.97 2.41
C ALA A 379 15.93 14.06 3.27
N PRO A 380 15.88 15.36 2.86
CA PRO A 380 15.21 16.38 3.66
C PRO A 380 13.72 16.09 3.87
N GLU A 381 13.03 15.59 2.84
CA GLU A 381 11.63 15.19 2.91
C GLU A 381 11.45 13.97 3.82
N PHE A 382 12.30 12.96 3.66
CA PHE A 382 12.26 11.76 4.50
C PHE A 382 12.46 12.09 5.99
N LEU A 383 13.42 12.96 6.30
CA LEU A 383 13.67 13.42 7.66
C LEU A 383 12.53 14.29 8.19
N ALA A 384 11.93 15.14 7.37
CA ALA A 384 10.75 15.93 7.76
C ALA A 384 9.55 15.02 8.12
N LEU A 385 9.27 14.01 7.30
CA LEU A 385 8.23 13.00 7.58
C LEU A 385 8.50 12.23 8.87
N MET A 386 9.77 11.92 9.15
CA MET A 386 10.18 11.24 10.38
C MET A 386 10.03 12.13 11.62
N GLN A 387 10.38 13.42 11.49
CA GLN A 387 10.33 14.37 12.60
C GLN A 387 8.92 14.88 12.89
N GLN A 388 8.00 14.78 11.92
CA GLN A 388 6.63 15.22 12.09
C GLN A 388 6.00 14.51 13.30
N MET A 389 5.57 15.34 14.26
CA MET A 389 4.99 14.87 15.50
C MET A 389 3.62 14.24 15.23
N GLU A 390 3.42 13.01 15.71
CA GLU A 390 2.10 12.37 15.72
C GLU A 390 1.61 12.25 17.14
N LEU A 391 0.46 12.84 17.41
CA LEU A 391 -0.25 12.70 18.67
C LEU A 391 -1.04 11.39 18.62
N GLN A 392 -0.58 10.38 19.36
CA GLN A 392 -1.16 9.04 19.44
C GLN A 392 -1.18 8.52 20.88
N GLY A 393 -1.98 7.47 21.12
CA GLY A 393 -2.09 6.78 22.41
C GLY A 393 -2.55 7.71 23.53
N ASP A 394 -2.01 7.49 24.74
CA ASP A 394 -2.38 8.24 25.94
C ASP A 394 -2.17 9.75 25.80
N LEU A 395 -1.16 10.18 25.04
CA LEU A 395 -0.92 11.60 24.80
C LEU A 395 -2.07 12.23 24.00
N LEU A 396 -2.54 11.56 22.95
CA LEU A 396 -3.68 12.02 22.17
C LEU A 396 -4.94 12.10 23.03
N GLU A 397 -5.21 11.05 23.81
CA GLU A 397 -6.39 11.00 24.70
C GLU A 397 -6.32 12.11 25.75
N ASN A 398 -5.18 12.30 26.41
CA ASN A 398 -5.01 13.36 27.42
C ASN A 398 -5.18 14.76 26.82
N LEU A 399 -4.67 14.97 25.61
CA LEU A 399 -4.88 16.24 24.90
C LEU A 399 -6.34 16.44 24.47
N ALA A 400 -7.03 15.38 24.03
CA ALA A 400 -8.45 15.44 23.68
C ALA A 400 -9.33 15.74 24.89
N VAL A 401 -9.03 15.12 26.04
CA VAL A 401 -9.66 15.43 27.33
C VAL A 401 -9.40 16.90 27.69
N ALA A 402 -8.15 17.37 27.64
CA ALA A 402 -7.80 18.75 27.96
C ALA A 402 -8.50 19.76 27.03
N ALA A 403 -8.62 19.46 25.73
CA ALA A 403 -9.36 20.28 24.78
C ALA A 403 -10.85 20.38 25.14
N HIS A 404 -11.47 19.26 25.50
CA HIS A 404 -12.87 19.21 25.92
C HIS A 404 -13.13 19.93 27.24
N GLU A 405 -12.22 19.81 28.21
CA GLU A 405 -12.31 20.54 29.48
C GLU A 405 -12.25 22.06 29.28
N ILE A 406 -11.32 22.53 28.45
CA ILE A 406 -11.20 23.97 28.12
C ILE A 406 -12.45 24.47 27.41
N PHE A 407 -13.03 23.67 26.51
CA PHE A 407 -14.32 23.96 25.90
C PHE A 407 -15.45 24.09 26.95
N CYS A 408 -15.54 23.14 27.88
CA CYS A 408 -16.53 23.17 28.95
C CYS A 408 -16.35 24.40 29.87
N GLU A 409 -15.11 24.72 30.23
CA GLU A 409 -14.79 25.91 31.04
C GLU A 409 -15.19 27.21 30.33
N GLY A 410 -14.96 27.29 29.00
CA GLY A 410 -15.39 28.42 28.19
C GLY A 410 -16.91 28.60 28.25
N LEU A 411 -17.66 27.53 28.02
CA LEU A 411 -19.13 27.54 28.11
C LEU A 411 -19.63 27.93 29.50
N ILE A 412 -19.04 27.37 30.56
CA ILE A 412 -19.39 27.70 31.95
C ILE A 412 -19.12 29.18 32.24
N SER A 413 -18.02 29.74 31.74
CA SER A 413 -17.68 31.16 31.91
C SER A 413 -18.68 32.09 31.20
N GLU A 414 -19.26 31.63 30.08
CA GLU A 414 -20.33 32.32 29.35
C GLU A 414 -21.72 32.11 29.99
N GLY A 415 -21.81 31.32 31.06
CA GLY A 415 -23.01 31.08 31.85
C GLY A 415 -23.86 29.90 31.40
N TYR A 416 -23.30 28.99 30.59
CA TYR A 416 -24.00 27.76 30.18
C TYR A 416 -24.07 26.73 31.29
N GLN A 417 -25.18 25.99 31.34
CA GLN A 417 -25.45 24.90 32.25
C GLN A 417 -25.55 23.55 31.52
N PRO A 418 -25.23 22.43 32.18
CA PRO A 418 -25.40 21.11 31.59
C PRO A 418 -26.87 20.76 31.38
N GLY A 419 -27.19 20.12 30.26
CA GLY A 419 -28.52 19.55 30.01
C GLY A 419 -28.49 18.51 28.90
N GLU A 420 -29.64 17.92 28.56
CA GLU A 420 -29.71 16.85 27.55
C GLU A 420 -29.68 17.36 26.11
N VAL A 421 -30.10 18.61 25.90
CA VAL A 421 -30.20 19.27 24.59
C VAL A 421 -29.47 20.61 24.66
N THR A 422 -28.75 20.96 23.59
CA THR A 422 -28.12 22.27 23.47
C THR A 422 -29.15 23.33 23.07
N ASP A 423 -29.33 24.32 23.93
CA ASP A 423 -30.19 25.48 23.74
C ASP A 423 -29.42 26.77 24.11
N ALA A 424 -29.15 27.60 23.11
CA ALA A 424 -28.40 28.83 23.29
C ALA A 424 -29.21 29.94 24.00
N ALA A 425 -30.54 29.92 23.93
CA ALA A 425 -31.40 30.92 24.58
C ALA A 425 -31.50 30.66 26.09
N GLU A 426 -31.66 29.39 26.46
CA GLU A 426 -31.71 28.96 27.86
C GLU A 426 -30.31 28.74 28.47
N LYS A 427 -29.26 28.95 27.68
CA LYS A 427 -27.86 28.69 28.04
C LYS A 427 -27.67 27.27 28.58
N VAL A 428 -28.13 26.27 27.85
CA VAL A 428 -27.96 24.85 28.18
C VAL A 428 -27.14 24.16 27.09
N HIS A 429 -26.21 23.27 27.45
CA HIS A 429 -25.37 22.57 26.46
C HIS A 429 -25.25 21.07 26.75
N SER A 430 -25.44 20.23 25.72
CA SER A 430 -25.44 18.76 25.83
C SER A 430 -24.06 18.16 26.09
N SER A 431 -23.00 18.80 25.62
CA SER A 431 -21.61 18.33 25.80
C SER A 431 -20.97 18.79 27.12
N LEU A 432 -21.69 19.51 28.01
CA LEU A 432 -21.19 19.89 29.34
C LEU A 432 -21.22 18.69 30.30
N ARG A 433 -20.40 17.67 30.00
CA ARG A 433 -20.23 16.44 30.78
C ARG A 433 -18.80 15.93 30.63
N PRO A 434 -18.35 15.02 31.51
CA PRO A 434 -17.02 14.42 31.40
C PRO A 434 -16.77 13.81 30.01
N PHE A 435 -15.53 13.93 29.51
CA PHE A 435 -15.14 13.48 28.17
C PHE A 435 -15.53 12.02 27.89
N ASN A 436 -15.34 11.13 28.87
CA ASN A 436 -15.67 9.70 28.77
C ASN A 436 -17.18 9.39 28.73
N GLN A 437 -18.05 10.38 28.91
CA GLN A 437 -19.51 10.26 28.82
C GLN A 437 -20.06 10.90 27.53
N LEU A 438 -19.19 11.44 26.68
CA LEU A 438 -19.58 11.96 25.38
C LEU A 438 -19.92 10.82 24.41
N PRO A 439 -20.82 11.07 23.44
CA PRO A 439 -20.96 10.23 22.25
C PRO A 439 -19.62 9.99 21.54
N GLU A 440 -19.42 8.82 20.93
CA GLU A 440 -18.13 8.45 20.31
C GLU A 440 -17.74 9.39 19.17
N ASP A 441 -18.72 9.91 18.42
CA ASP A 441 -18.51 10.90 17.37
C ASP A 441 -17.98 12.24 17.92
N GLU A 442 -18.46 12.68 19.08
CA GLU A 442 -17.93 13.88 19.77
C GLU A 442 -16.54 13.63 20.37
N GLN A 443 -16.27 12.42 20.89
CA GLN A 443 -14.92 12.05 21.33
C GLN A 443 -13.93 12.06 20.17
N GLU A 444 -14.30 11.46 19.03
CA GLU A 444 -13.45 11.46 17.84
C GLU A 444 -13.25 12.87 17.27
N GLN A 445 -14.25 13.75 17.33
CA GLN A 445 -14.10 15.14 16.93
C GLN A 445 -13.03 15.87 17.75
N ASN A 446 -13.02 15.67 19.08
CA ASN A 446 -11.97 16.22 19.94
C ASN A 446 -10.58 15.66 19.63
N ARG A 447 -10.48 14.35 19.36
CA ARG A 447 -9.21 13.72 18.92
C ARG A 447 -8.72 14.30 17.61
N LEU A 448 -9.61 14.51 16.63
CA LEU A 448 -9.27 15.11 15.34
C LEU A 448 -8.79 16.56 15.47
N ASN A 449 -9.45 17.35 16.31
CA ASN A 449 -9.04 18.74 16.60
C ASN A 449 -7.62 18.79 17.19
N VAL A 450 -7.31 17.86 18.09
CA VAL A 450 -5.99 17.77 18.72
C VAL A 450 -4.92 17.27 17.77
N ARG A 451 -5.18 16.23 16.96
CA ARG A 451 -4.19 15.70 15.99
C ARG A 451 -3.65 16.79 15.08
N ASP A 452 -4.51 17.73 14.74
CA ASP A 452 -4.21 18.85 13.84
C ASP A 452 -3.36 19.96 14.49
N ILE A 453 -3.25 20.00 15.82
CA ILE A 453 -2.43 20.99 16.54
C ILE A 453 -0.97 20.98 16.05
N ALA A 454 -0.38 19.79 15.90
CA ALA A 454 1.02 19.68 15.51
C ALA A 454 1.27 20.23 14.09
N GLU A 455 0.36 19.98 13.15
CA GLU A 455 0.44 20.48 11.78
C GLU A 455 0.23 22.01 11.75
N LYS A 456 -0.78 22.52 12.47
CA LYS A 456 -1.01 23.96 12.64
C LYS A 456 0.23 24.69 13.15
N LEU A 457 0.84 24.19 14.22
CA LEU A 457 2.05 24.79 14.78
C LEU A 457 3.18 24.84 13.75
N ALA A 458 3.40 23.75 13.00
CA ALA A 458 4.45 23.65 12.01
C ALA A 458 4.31 24.68 10.87
N LEU A 459 3.08 25.03 10.46
CA LEU A 459 2.83 26.02 9.40
C LEU A 459 3.39 27.41 9.71
N SER A 460 3.47 27.77 10.98
CA SER A 460 4.00 29.07 11.44
C SER A 460 5.39 28.95 12.08
N GLY A 461 6.08 27.83 11.86
CA GLY A 461 7.42 27.58 12.38
C GLY A 461 7.45 27.29 13.88
N TYR A 462 6.36 26.79 14.46
CA TYR A 462 6.31 26.38 15.86
C TYR A 462 6.43 24.87 16.02
N ILE A 463 6.99 24.45 17.15
CA ILE A 463 7.00 23.06 17.61
C ILE A 463 6.38 22.95 19.00
N MET A 464 5.85 21.77 19.27
CA MET A 464 5.49 21.34 20.61
C MET A 464 6.73 20.70 21.26
N ARG A 465 7.01 21.02 22.52
CA ARG A 465 8.07 20.38 23.31
C ARG A 465 7.63 20.17 24.76
N PRO A 466 8.27 19.29 25.53
CA PRO A 466 8.01 19.22 26.97
C PRO A 466 8.18 20.60 27.62
N ALA A 467 7.23 20.97 28.46
CA ALA A 467 7.25 22.23 29.20
C ALA A 467 8.35 22.19 30.26
N ARG A 468 8.99 23.34 30.51
CA ARG A 468 9.87 23.51 31.67
C ARG A 468 8.98 23.73 32.91
N SER A 469 9.47 23.39 34.09
CA SER A 469 8.71 23.59 35.33
C SER A 469 8.25 25.04 35.47
N ASN A 470 6.95 25.25 35.68
CA ASN A 470 6.29 26.55 35.79
C ASN A 470 6.41 27.47 34.56
N GLU A 471 6.56 26.90 33.37
CA GLU A 471 6.49 27.68 32.13
C GLU A 471 5.04 28.12 31.84
N PRO A 472 4.77 29.43 31.65
CA PRO A 472 3.44 29.90 31.30
C PRO A 472 3.04 29.45 29.88
N PRO A 473 1.73 29.28 29.59
CA PRO A 473 1.27 29.01 28.24
C PRO A 473 1.77 30.08 27.26
N PHE A 474 2.27 29.62 26.12
CA PHE A 474 2.75 30.52 25.06
C PHE A 474 1.60 31.40 24.54
N GLU A 475 1.88 32.67 24.23
CA GLU A 475 0.94 33.54 23.55
C GLU A 475 1.39 33.76 22.11
N PHE A 476 0.52 33.43 21.15
CA PHE A 476 0.81 33.66 19.75
C PHE A 476 0.90 35.16 19.46
N PRO A 477 2.00 35.66 18.84
CA PRO A 477 2.08 37.03 18.36
C PRO A 477 0.94 37.34 17.40
N GLY A 478 0.42 38.57 17.41
CA GLY A 478 -0.80 38.94 16.65
C GLY A 478 -0.80 38.54 15.17
N LYS A 479 0.35 38.64 14.48
CA LYS A 479 0.46 38.21 13.07
C LYS A 479 0.32 36.68 12.91
N ASP A 480 0.97 35.91 13.77
CA ASP A 480 0.97 34.45 13.72
C ASP A 480 -0.39 33.91 14.18
N LEU A 481 -1.05 34.58 15.14
CA LEU A 481 -2.42 34.28 15.55
C LEU A 481 -3.42 34.45 14.40
N GLU A 482 -3.39 35.58 13.69
CA GLU A 482 -4.30 35.82 12.55
C GLU A 482 -4.08 34.79 11.44
N PHE A 483 -2.83 34.49 11.11
CA PHE A 483 -2.52 33.50 10.07
C PHE A 483 -3.03 32.10 10.45
N LEU A 484 -2.81 31.66 11.69
CA LEU A 484 -3.29 30.36 12.16
C LEU A 484 -4.83 30.29 12.21
N ALA A 485 -5.50 31.39 12.58
CA ALA A 485 -6.95 31.46 12.62
C ALA A 485 -7.56 31.42 11.21
N GLU A 486 -6.98 32.15 10.25
CA GLU A 486 -7.37 32.10 8.84
C GLU A 486 -7.23 30.68 8.26
N ARG A 487 -6.12 30.00 8.55
CA ARG A 487 -5.92 28.61 8.10
C ARG A 487 -6.92 27.63 8.68
N GLU A 488 -7.32 27.83 9.95
CA GLU A 488 -8.35 26.99 10.55
C GLU A 488 -9.70 27.18 9.88
N HIS A 489 -10.05 28.43 9.57
CA HIS A 489 -11.27 28.73 8.82
C HIS A 489 -11.25 28.12 7.41
N GLU A 490 -10.15 28.28 6.66
CA GLU A 490 -9.99 27.67 5.33
C GLU A 490 -10.21 26.14 5.37
N ARG A 491 -9.63 25.49 6.37
CA ARG A 491 -9.77 24.04 6.58
C ARG A 491 -11.22 23.67 6.90
N TRP A 492 -11.88 24.41 7.79
CA TRP A 492 -13.28 24.19 8.15
C TRP A 492 -14.22 24.38 6.94
N VAL A 493 -14.00 25.44 6.15
CA VAL A 493 -14.74 25.71 4.91
C VAL A 493 -14.58 24.54 3.93
N LYS A 494 -13.36 24.06 3.72
CA LYS A 494 -13.08 22.91 2.85
C LYS A 494 -13.82 21.66 3.31
N ALA A 495 -13.72 21.32 4.60
CA ALA A 495 -14.41 20.16 5.17
C ALA A 495 -15.94 20.24 5.01
N LYS A 496 -16.53 21.44 5.13
CA LYS A 496 -17.95 21.66 4.90
C LYS A 496 -18.34 21.46 3.43
N TYR A 497 -17.57 21.99 2.48
CA TYR A 497 -17.80 21.76 1.06
C TYR A 497 -17.70 20.28 0.69
N ASP A 498 -16.69 19.57 1.20
CA ASP A 498 -16.51 18.12 0.97
C ASP A 498 -17.70 17.31 1.55
N ALA A 499 -18.30 17.79 2.64
CA ALA A 499 -19.54 17.24 3.22
C ALA A 499 -20.84 17.67 2.49
N GLY A 500 -20.72 18.37 1.36
CA GLY A 500 -21.84 18.80 0.52
C GLY A 500 -22.59 20.01 1.05
N TRP A 501 -21.96 20.85 1.89
CA TRP A 501 -22.54 22.12 2.31
C TRP A 501 -22.37 23.19 1.22
N SER A 502 -23.26 24.18 1.22
CA SER A 502 -23.22 25.30 0.29
C SER A 502 -23.34 26.64 1.01
N TYR A 503 -22.75 27.67 0.42
CA TYR A 503 -22.86 29.03 0.94
C TYR A 503 -24.31 29.54 0.81
N SER A 504 -24.78 30.24 1.83
CA SER A 504 -26.06 30.95 1.85
C SER A 504 -25.94 32.21 2.71
N THR A 505 -26.87 33.14 2.62
CA THR A 505 -26.90 34.31 3.52
C THR A 505 -27.45 33.97 4.90
N VAL A 506 -28.07 32.80 5.05
CA VAL A 506 -28.64 32.30 6.31
C VAL A 506 -28.18 30.86 6.51
N THR A 507 -27.75 30.52 7.71
CA THR A 507 -27.40 29.14 8.06
C THR A 507 -28.65 28.28 8.20
N ASP A 508 -28.76 27.24 7.39
CA ASP A 508 -29.81 26.22 7.48
C ASP A 508 -29.18 24.83 7.48
N LYS A 509 -29.25 24.16 8.63
CA LYS A 509 -28.68 22.83 8.82
C LYS A 509 -29.43 21.75 8.04
N GLN A 510 -30.73 21.91 7.76
CA GLN A 510 -31.52 20.90 7.04
C GLN A 510 -31.15 20.84 5.56
N SER A 511 -30.91 21.99 4.94
CA SER A 511 -30.47 22.10 3.54
C SER A 511 -28.95 22.10 3.36
N ARG A 512 -28.18 21.89 4.45
CA ARG A 512 -26.71 21.97 4.48
C ARG A 512 -26.19 23.30 3.93
N GLN A 513 -26.78 24.41 4.39
CA GLN A 513 -26.38 25.76 4.04
C GLN A 513 -25.76 26.46 5.25
N HIS A 514 -24.69 27.22 5.04
CA HIS A 514 -24.04 27.94 6.12
C HIS A 514 -23.55 29.33 5.69
N GLN A 515 -23.78 30.32 6.55
CA GLN A 515 -23.48 31.72 6.26
C GLN A 515 -21.98 32.04 6.21
N ASP A 516 -21.19 31.34 7.00
CA ASP A 516 -19.75 31.57 7.13
C ASP A 516 -18.89 30.81 6.10
N LEU A 517 -19.50 30.16 5.10
CA LEU A 517 -18.77 29.55 3.96
C LEU A 517 -18.33 30.61 2.95
N ARG A 518 -17.49 31.53 3.42
CA ARG A 518 -16.93 32.67 2.67
C ARG A 518 -15.46 32.84 3.00
N GLU A 519 -14.78 33.68 2.23
CA GLU A 519 -13.38 34.03 2.47
C GLU A 519 -13.19 34.69 3.83
N TRP A 520 -12.04 34.45 4.47
CA TRP A 520 -11.69 35.00 5.79
C TRP A 520 -11.85 36.52 5.84
N SER A 521 -11.43 37.22 4.80
CA SER A 521 -11.54 38.69 4.69
C SER A 521 -12.99 39.22 4.76
N GLN A 522 -13.98 38.39 4.45
CA GLN A 522 -15.40 38.72 4.37
C GLN A 522 -16.20 38.26 5.59
N LEU A 523 -15.54 37.64 6.57
CA LEU A 523 -16.18 37.23 7.82
C LEU A 523 -16.41 38.42 8.74
N PRO A 524 -17.56 38.45 9.43
CA PRO A 524 -17.76 39.29 10.61
C PRO A 524 -16.67 39.05 11.68
N GLU A 525 -16.29 40.08 12.43
CA GLU A 525 -15.23 39.95 13.44
C GLU A 525 -15.60 39.05 14.62
N ASP A 526 -16.88 38.96 14.96
CA ASP A 526 -17.39 38.03 15.96
C ASP A 526 -17.24 36.57 15.52
N GLU A 527 -17.33 36.28 14.23
CA GLU A 527 -17.06 34.95 13.68
C GLU A 527 -15.55 34.64 13.64
N LYS A 528 -14.72 35.57 13.16
CA LYS A 528 -13.24 35.41 13.19
C LYS A 528 -12.70 35.20 14.61
N GLU A 529 -13.30 35.86 15.59
CA GLU A 529 -12.91 35.71 16.98
C GLU A 529 -13.13 34.29 17.51
N LYS A 530 -14.04 33.49 16.93
CA LYS A 530 -14.20 32.07 17.29
C LYS A 530 -12.96 31.27 16.90
N ASP A 531 -12.46 31.42 15.68
CA ASP A 531 -11.23 30.77 15.23
C ASP A 531 -10.01 31.26 16.02
N ARG A 532 -9.91 32.57 16.30
CA ARG A 532 -8.85 33.11 17.15
C ARG A 532 -8.87 32.51 18.56
N ARG A 533 -10.06 32.35 19.17
CA ARG A 533 -10.19 31.69 20.48
C ARG A 533 -9.71 30.24 20.42
N MET A 534 -10.06 29.49 19.38
CA MET A 534 -9.56 28.12 19.20
C MET A 534 -8.03 28.08 19.14
N VAL A 535 -7.42 28.97 18.35
CA VAL A 535 -5.95 29.07 18.26
C VAL A 535 -5.32 29.48 19.60
N ARG A 536 -5.89 30.45 20.32
CA ARG A 536 -5.43 30.83 21.67
C ARG A 536 -5.59 29.71 22.70
N GLY A 537 -6.49 28.75 22.48
CA GLY A 537 -6.66 27.58 23.33
C GLY A 537 -5.53 26.55 23.21
N ILE A 538 -4.84 26.49 22.06
CA ILE A 538 -3.80 25.49 21.78
C ILE A 538 -2.70 25.45 22.86
N PRO A 539 -2.07 26.57 23.26
CA PRO A 539 -1.00 26.55 24.25
C PRO A 539 -1.49 26.14 25.65
N VAL A 540 -2.77 26.41 25.96
CA VAL A 540 -3.40 26.00 27.23
C VAL A 540 -3.65 24.50 27.26
N ILE A 541 -4.13 23.92 26.14
CA ILE A 541 -4.30 22.46 25.98
C ILE A 541 -2.94 21.76 26.18
N LEU A 542 -1.90 22.27 25.53
CA LEU A 542 -0.55 21.72 25.64
C LEU A 542 0.00 21.83 27.07
N ALA A 543 -0.19 22.96 27.74
CA ALA A 543 0.28 23.17 29.11
C ALA A 543 -0.34 22.16 30.10
N ARG A 544 -1.63 21.83 29.95
CA ARG A 544 -2.31 20.83 30.81
C ARG A 544 -1.73 19.42 30.70
N THR A 545 -1.10 19.11 29.58
CA THR A 545 -0.49 17.80 29.32
C THR A 545 1.03 17.81 29.48
N GLY A 546 1.60 18.90 30.00
CA GLY A 546 3.03 19.02 30.26
C GLY A 546 3.87 19.43 29.05
N TYR A 547 3.26 20.08 28.06
CA TYR A 547 3.93 20.57 26.85
C TYR A 547 3.81 22.09 26.69
N ALA A 548 4.76 22.67 25.97
CA ALA A 548 4.81 24.09 25.64
C ALA A 548 5.04 24.26 24.13
N VAL A 549 4.70 25.45 23.62
CA VAL A 549 4.94 25.85 22.23
C VAL A 549 6.27 26.63 22.18
N GLU A 550 7.10 26.32 21.19
CA GLU A 550 8.36 27.03 20.92
C GLU A 550 8.45 27.40 19.45
N LYS A 551 8.91 28.62 19.14
CA LYS A 551 9.19 29.05 17.76
C LYS A 551 10.57 28.56 17.34
N VAL A 552 10.61 27.78 16.27
CA VAL A 552 11.85 27.37 15.62
C VAL A 552 12.25 28.49 14.66
N GLY A 553 13.47 29.00 14.84
CA GLY A 553 13.99 30.18 14.15
C GLY A 553 14.13 30.03 12.65
#